data_AF-A0A2V8LJ65-F1
#
_entry.id   AF-A0A2V8LJ65-F1
#
_cell.length_a   1.000
_cell.length_b   1.000
_cell.length_c   1.000
_cell.angle_alpha   90.00
_cell.angle_beta   90.00
_cell.angle_gamma   90.00
#
_symmetry.space_group_name_H-M   'P 1'
#
loop_
_entity.id
_entity.type
_entity.pdbx_description
1 polymer ?
#
loop_
_entity_poly.entity_id
_entity_poly.type
_entity_poly.pdbx_seq_one_letter_code
_entity_poly.pdbx_strand_id
1 'polypeptide(L)'
;MKKVSRLIAITVALVFATESIALAIGSKSAAYFGGTVMAFEGATDPVEGVLDTKNSEQLVFTSVEKKFRGKTFSIPYARVLDLEYGQKAGRRVGTAVATTVLLGPIGLLSLLSKKRKHYLTIGFKDTTDKDQVAVIELGKDIVRATLPIVETRSGKKIEYQDEEARKSGR
;
A
#
# COMPACT_ATOMS: atom_id res chain seq x y z
N MET A 1 -41.47 -34.02 -0.99
CA MET A 1 -41.06 -32.62 -0.72
C MET A 1 -39.79 -32.46 0.14
N LYS A 2 -39.22 -33.52 0.76
CA LYS A 2 -38.00 -33.41 1.61
C LYS A 2 -36.65 -33.40 0.87
N LYS A 3 -36.62 -33.74 -0.44
CA LYS A 3 -35.36 -33.85 -1.22
C LYS A 3 -34.91 -32.52 -1.83
N VAL A 4 -35.84 -31.60 -2.11
CA VAL A 4 -35.54 -30.29 -2.74
C VAL A 4 -34.87 -29.33 -1.75
N SER A 5 -35.19 -29.39 -0.45
CA SER A 5 -34.55 -28.52 0.56
C SER A 5 -33.08 -28.88 0.85
N ARG A 6 -32.67 -30.14 0.61
CA ARG A 6 -31.28 -30.58 0.78
C ARG A 6 -30.37 -30.10 -0.34
N LEU A 7 -30.88 -29.99 -1.57
CA LEU A 7 -30.13 -29.48 -2.72
C LEU A 7 -29.92 -27.96 -2.64
N ILE A 8 -30.91 -27.21 -2.17
CA ILE A 8 -30.79 -25.75 -1.97
C ILE A 8 -29.79 -25.42 -0.85
N ALA A 9 -29.75 -26.22 0.21
CA ALA A 9 -28.79 -26.05 1.30
C ALA A 9 -27.33 -26.27 0.87
N ILE A 10 -27.08 -27.17 -0.10
CA ILE A 10 -25.73 -27.46 -0.59
C ILE A 10 -25.24 -26.34 -1.54
N THR A 11 -26.13 -25.76 -2.35
CA THR A 11 -25.75 -24.66 -3.25
C THR A 11 -25.51 -23.34 -2.51
N VAL A 12 -26.21 -23.08 -1.40
CA VAL A 12 -25.97 -21.88 -0.56
C VAL A 12 -24.69 -22.01 0.27
N ALA A 13 -24.26 -23.22 0.64
CA ALA A 13 -23.00 -23.44 1.35
C ALA A 13 -21.76 -23.26 0.47
N LEU A 14 -21.87 -23.44 -0.86
CA LEU A 14 -20.73 -23.31 -1.77
C LEU A 14 -20.36 -21.86 -2.13
N VAL A 15 -21.28 -20.91 -1.92
CA VAL A 15 -21.08 -19.49 -2.23
C VAL A 15 -20.30 -18.74 -1.13
N PHE A 16 -20.19 -19.33 0.07
CA PHE A 16 -19.40 -18.74 1.17
C PHE A 16 -17.93 -19.18 1.21
N ALA A 17 -17.48 -20.02 0.27
CA ALA A 17 -16.12 -20.57 0.26
C ALA A 17 -15.14 -19.83 -0.66
N THR A 18 -15.53 -18.69 -1.25
CA THR A 18 -14.52 -17.79 -1.82
C THR A 18 -13.92 -16.98 -0.69
N GLU A 19 -13.01 -17.63 0.04
CA GLU A 19 -12.08 -16.98 0.95
C GLU A 19 -11.36 -15.90 0.16
N SER A 20 -11.74 -14.64 0.37
CA SER A 20 -10.84 -13.52 0.10
C SER A 20 -9.70 -13.68 1.10
N ILE A 21 -8.68 -14.43 0.70
CA ILE A 21 -7.40 -14.48 1.39
C ILE A 21 -6.86 -13.07 1.29
N ALA A 22 -7.14 -12.26 2.32
CA ALA A 22 -6.43 -11.02 2.57
C ALA A 22 -4.99 -11.42 2.87
N LEU A 23 -4.21 -11.60 1.80
CA LEU A 23 -2.80 -11.93 1.84
C LEU A 23 -2.11 -10.80 2.58
N ALA A 24 -1.71 -11.09 3.82
CA ALA A 24 -0.75 -10.26 4.52
C ALA A 24 0.50 -10.20 3.64
N ILE A 25 0.98 -8.99 3.38
CA ILE A 25 2.12 -8.83 2.51
C ILE A 25 3.33 -9.58 3.06
N GLY A 26 4.09 -10.22 2.17
CA GLY A 26 5.34 -10.87 2.55
C GLY A 26 6.29 -9.87 3.23
N SER A 27 7.07 -10.33 4.20
CA SER A 27 7.92 -9.45 5.02
C SER A 27 8.97 -8.68 4.22
N LYS A 28 9.32 -9.17 3.01
CA LYS A 28 10.29 -8.56 2.08
C LYS A 28 9.65 -7.91 0.85
N SER A 29 8.33 -7.89 0.74
CA SER A 29 7.60 -7.33 -0.40
C SER A 29 6.97 -5.98 -0.06
N ALA A 30 6.43 -5.31 -1.08
CA ALA A 30 5.70 -4.06 -0.95
C ALA A 30 4.39 -4.13 -1.74
N ALA A 31 3.38 -3.35 -1.36
CA ALA A 31 2.14 -3.25 -2.13
C ALA A 31 1.81 -1.79 -2.35
N TYR A 32 1.42 -1.47 -3.58
CA TYR A 32 0.79 -0.19 -3.85
C TYR A 32 -0.63 -0.24 -3.26
N PHE A 33 -0.83 0.49 -2.17
CA PHE A 33 -2.08 0.52 -1.44
C PHE A 33 -3.07 1.53 -2.01
N GLY A 34 -2.57 2.56 -2.71
CA GLY A 34 -3.39 3.57 -3.35
C GLY A 34 -2.65 4.89 -3.56
N GLY A 35 -3.40 5.91 -3.96
CA GLY A 35 -2.85 7.20 -4.37
C GLY A 35 -3.38 7.61 -5.75
N THR A 36 -2.65 8.49 -6.42
CA THR A 36 -3.05 9.07 -7.71
C THR A 36 -2.25 8.49 -8.89
N VAL A 37 -1.36 7.53 -8.64
CA VAL A 37 -0.57 6.87 -9.69
C VAL A 37 -1.47 6.03 -10.59
N MET A 38 -1.42 6.29 -11.90
CA MET A 38 -2.28 5.63 -12.89
C MET A 38 -1.82 4.24 -13.33
N ALA A 39 -0.61 3.79 -12.96
CA ALA A 39 -0.04 2.51 -13.40
C ALA A 39 -0.95 1.30 -13.09
N PHE A 40 -1.77 1.42 -12.05
CA PHE A 40 -2.67 0.38 -11.55
C PHE A 40 -4.14 0.79 -11.61
N GLU A 41 -4.51 1.58 -12.62
CA GLU A 41 -5.90 1.94 -12.86
C GLU A 41 -6.81 0.70 -12.90
N GLY A 42 -7.94 0.78 -12.18
CA GLY A 42 -8.88 -0.33 -12.04
C GLY A 42 -8.45 -1.42 -11.04
N ALA A 43 -7.42 -1.18 -10.22
CA ALA A 43 -7.17 -1.99 -9.02
C ALA A 43 -8.24 -1.70 -7.95
N THR A 44 -8.86 -2.74 -7.43
CA THR A 44 -9.82 -2.68 -6.31
C THR A 44 -9.16 -3.02 -4.97
N ASP A 45 -8.03 -3.73 -5.03
CA ASP A 45 -7.27 -4.23 -3.90
C ASP A 45 -5.81 -3.75 -4.00
N PRO A 46 -5.05 -3.74 -2.90
CA PRO A 46 -3.62 -3.38 -2.93
C PRO A 46 -2.85 -4.25 -3.92
N VAL A 47 -2.05 -3.61 -4.77
CA VAL A 47 -1.29 -4.31 -5.82
C VAL A 47 0.05 -4.74 -5.27
N GLU A 48 0.27 -6.05 -5.14
CA GLU A 48 1.54 -6.60 -4.66
C GLU A 48 2.69 -6.42 -5.66
N GLY A 49 3.89 -6.18 -5.13
CA GLY A 49 5.08 -5.92 -5.91
C GLY A 49 6.37 -5.89 -5.10
N VAL A 50 7.41 -5.43 -5.79
CA VAL A 50 8.75 -5.23 -5.25
C VAL A 50 9.07 -3.76 -5.33
N LEU A 51 9.54 -3.19 -4.23
CA LEU A 51 10.04 -1.83 -4.16
C LEU A 51 11.57 -1.84 -4.27
N ASP A 52 12.08 -1.35 -5.39
CA ASP A 52 13.51 -1.26 -5.66
C ASP A 52 14.05 0.11 -5.23
N THR A 53 14.97 0.06 -4.27
CA THR A 53 15.72 1.20 -3.73
C THR A 53 17.18 1.19 -4.18
N LYS A 54 17.58 0.33 -5.13
CA LYS A 54 18.98 0.26 -5.61
C LYS A 54 19.32 1.37 -6.61
N ASN A 55 18.36 1.75 -7.45
CA ASN A 55 18.54 2.85 -8.39
C ASN A 55 18.79 4.17 -7.64
N SER A 56 19.89 4.85 -7.93
CA SER A 56 20.33 6.06 -7.22
C SER A 56 19.43 7.29 -7.44
N GLU A 57 18.67 7.33 -8.54
CA GLU A 57 17.91 8.51 -8.98
C GLU A 57 16.40 8.39 -8.72
N GLN A 58 15.88 7.16 -8.68
CA GLN A 58 14.44 6.91 -8.55
C GLN A 58 14.12 5.71 -7.66
N LEU A 59 12.99 5.80 -6.97
CA LEU A 59 12.33 4.69 -6.31
C LEU A 59 11.43 3.99 -7.32
N VAL A 60 11.62 2.69 -7.56
CA VAL A 60 10.85 1.96 -8.58
C VAL A 60 10.00 0.90 -7.92
N PHE A 61 8.71 0.90 -8.21
CA PHE A 61 7.81 -0.18 -7.82
C PHE A 61 7.49 -1.04 -9.04
N THR A 62 7.61 -2.36 -8.91
CA THR A 62 7.24 -3.32 -9.96
C THR A 62 6.21 -4.30 -9.43
N SER A 63 5.05 -4.36 -10.09
CA SER A 63 4.00 -5.30 -9.69
C SER A 63 4.35 -6.74 -10.07
N VAL A 64 4.07 -7.66 -9.14
CA VAL A 64 4.16 -9.11 -9.35
C VAL A 64 2.77 -9.76 -9.42
N GLU A 65 1.72 -9.01 -9.08
CA GLU A 65 0.34 -9.45 -9.12
C GLU A 65 -0.07 -9.84 -10.54
N LYS A 66 -0.86 -10.92 -10.68
CA LYS A 66 -1.20 -11.49 -12.00
C LYS A 66 -1.82 -10.47 -12.96
N LYS A 67 -2.71 -9.59 -12.48
CA LYS A 67 -3.41 -8.59 -13.30
C LYS A 67 -2.50 -7.47 -13.80
N PHE A 68 -1.47 -7.14 -13.03
CA PHE A 68 -0.60 -5.99 -13.29
C PHE A 68 0.88 -6.38 -13.47
N ARG A 69 1.15 -7.67 -13.68
CA ARG A 69 2.51 -8.23 -13.68
C ARG A 69 3.44 -7.47 -14.62
N GLY A 70 4.55 -7.00 -14.08
CA GLY A 70 5.57 -6.26 -14.82
C GLY A 70 5.24 -4.79 -15.07
N LYS A 71 4.04 -4.31 -14.71
CA LYS A 71 3.76 -2.87 -14.69
C LYS A 71 4.56 -2.21 -13.58
N THR A 72 5.05 -1.02 -13.87
CA THR A 72 5.89 -0.25 -12.97
C THR A 72 5.39 1.18 -12.81
N PHE A 73 5.76 1.80 -11.70
CA PHE A 73 5.85 3.25 -11.61
C PHE A 73 7.18 3.62 -10.93
N SER A 74 7.66 4.82 -11.24
CA SER A 74 8.91 5.34 -10.71
C SER A 74 8.69 6.72 -10.11
N ILE A 75 9.29 6.96 -8.94
CA ILE A 75 9.29 8.26 -8.27
C ILE A 75 10.73 8.76 -8.24
N PRO A 76 11.10 9.77 -9.06
CA PRO A 76 12.40 10.40 -8.97
C PRO A 76 12.60 11.03 -7.58
N TYR A 77 13.70 10.72 -6.91
CA TYR A 77 13.95 11.26 -5.56
C TYR A 77 13.98 12.78 -5.53
N ALA A 78 14.52 13.39 -6.60
CA ALA A 78 14.58 14.83 -6.77
C ALA A 78 13.21 15.52 -6.88
N ARG A 79 12.13 14.76 -7.14
CA ARG A 79 10.76 15.29 -7.27
C ARG A 79 9.86 14.95 -6.08
N VAL A 80 10.41 14.35 -5.03
CA VAL A 80 9.67 14.11 -3.78
C VAL A 80 9.46 15.44 -3.08
N LEU A 81 8.22 15.68 -2.64
CA LEU A 81 7.79 16.87 -1.92
C LEU A 81 7.85 16.62 -0.41
N ASP A 82 7.24 15.52 0.02
CA ASP A 82 7.08 15.12 1.42
C ASP A 82 7.06 13.59 1.57
N LEU A 83 7.32 13.12 2.79
CA LEU A 83 7.36 11.71 3.17
C LEU A 83 6.65 11.54 4.51
N GLU A 84 5.67 10.64 4.58
CA GLU A 84 4.98 10.27 5.82
C GLU A 84 5.09 8.76 6.03
N TYR A 85 5.37 8.35 7.27
CA TYR A 85 5.40 6.95 7.66
C TYR A 85 4.53 6.67 8.89
N GLY A 86 3.73 5.60 8.83
CA GLY A 86 2.85 5.23 9.94
C GLY A 86 2.13 3.90 9.84
N GLN A 87 1.34 3.62 10.87
CA GLN A 87 0.54 2.40 11.01
C GLN A 87 -0.75 2.42 10.19
N LYS A 88 -1.19 3.61 9.77
CA LYS A 88 -2.40 3.83 8.98
C LYS A 88 -2.00 4.41 7.63
N ALA A 89 -2.70 4.02 6.56
CA ALA A 89 -2.59 4.72 5.29
C ALA A 89 -2.86 6.22 5.51
N GLY A 90 -2.04 7.08 4.89
CA GLY A 90 -1.74 8.47 5.27
C GLY A 90 -2.88 9.29 5.90
N ARG A 91 -2.55 10.05 6.96
CA ARG A 91 -3.54 10.88 7.67
C ARG A 91 -3.51 12.34 7.28
N ARG A 92 -2.40 12.86 6.73
CA ARG A 92 -2.29 14.26 6.29
C ARG A 92 -1.19 14.41 5.24
N VAL A 93 -1.56 14.32 3.96
CA VAL A 93 -0.78 14.97 2.91
C VAL A 93 -1.50 16.30 2.62
N GLY A 94 -0.80 17.42 2.76
CA GLY A 94 -1.39 18.75 2.97
C GLY A 94 -2.50 19.16 1.99
N THR A 95 -3.55 19.80 2.51
CA THR A 95 -4.67 20.58 1.91
C THR A 95 -5.38 20.10 0.63
N ALA A 96 -4.81 19.22 -0.20
CA ALA A 96 -5.42 18.69 -1.41
C ALA A 96 -5.41 17.16 -1.36
N VAL A 97 -6.59 16.57 -1.58
CA VAL A 97 -6.84 15.13 -1.63
C VAL A 97 -6.95 14.44 -0.26
N ALA A 98 -7.87 14.97 0.56
CA ALA A 98 -8.57 14.17 1.56
C ALA A 98 -9.55 13.20 0.87
N THR A 99 -9.04 12.17 0.20
CA THR A 99 -9.84 10.97 -0.06
C THR A 99 -9.65 10.04 1.13
N THR A 100 -10.50 10.25 2.12
CA THR A 100 -10.86 9.25 3.12
C THR A 100 -10.90 7.87 2.46
N VAL A 101 -9.93 7.01 2.82
CA VAL A 101 -10.07 5.57 2.67
C VAL A 101 -11.37 5.21 3.38
N LEU A 102 -12.40 4.94 2.57
CA LEU A 102 -13.71 4.53 2.99
C LEU A 102 -13.54 3.18 3.69
N LEU A 103 -13.38 3.22 5.03
CA LEU A 103 -13.37 2.03 5.86
C LEU A 103 -14.79 1.44 5.85
N GLY A 104 -15.11 0.68 4.82
CA GLY A 104 -16.24 -0.24 4.85
C GLY A 104 -16.06 -1.31 5.95
N PRO A 105 -17.01 -2.24 6.11
CA PRO A 105 -16.96 -3.28 7.16
C PRO A 105 -15.67 -4.13 7.18
N ILE A 106 -14.90 -4.14 6.08
CA ILE A 106 -13.60 -4.82 5.96
C ILE A 106 -12.45 -4.01 6.58
N GLY A 107 -12.53 -2.67 6.57
CA GLY A 107 -11.59 -1.81 7.30
C GLY A 107 -11.64 -2.05 8.82
N LEU A 108 -12.83 -2.41 9.33
CA LEU A 108 -13.04 -2.87 10.70
C LEU A 108 -12.37 -4.23 10.98
N LEU A 109 -12.33 -5.16 10.03
CA LEU A 109 -11.59 -6.43 10.20
C LEU A 109 -10.07 -6.25 10.20
N SER A 110 -9.54 -5.23 9.51
CA SER A 110 -8.12 -4.88 9.57
C SER A 110 -7.67 -4.46 10.98
N LEU A 111 -8.59 -4.10 11.89
CA LEU A 111 -8.28 -3.81 13.30
C LEU A 111 -8.00 -5.09 14.12
N LEU A 112 -8.41 -6.27 13.64
CA LEU A 112 -8.23 -7.56 14.33
C LEU A 112 -6.93 -8.27 13.95
N SER A 113 -6.21 -7.77 12.95
CA SER A 113 -4.90 -8.32 12.59
C SER A 113 -3.84 -7.83 13.57
N LYS A 114 -3.32 -8.75 14.40
CA LYS A 114 -2.18 -8.50 15.30
C LYS A 114 -0.90 -8.04 14.58
N LYS A 115 -0.86 -8.11 13.24
CA LYS A 115 0.27 -7.70 12.43
C LYS A 115 0.22 -6.19 12.16
N ARG A 116 1.28 -5.52 12.59
CA ARG A 116 1.53 -4.10 12.36
C ARG A 116 1.71 -3.87 10.86
N LYS A 117 0.97 -2.90 10.31
CA LYS A 117 1.15 -2.44 8.94
C LYS A 117 2.12 -1.26 8.92
N HIS A 118 2.82 -1.11 7.80
CA HIS A 118 3.87 -0.13 7.63
C HIS A 118 3.61 0.64 6.33
N TYR A 119 2.99 1.82 6.44
CA TYR A 119 2.68 2.63 5.28
C TYR A 119 3.73 3.72 5.10
N LEU A 120 4.26 3.81 3.88
CA LEU A 120 5.06 4.93 3.40
C LEU A 120 4.22 5.69 2.37
N THR A 121 3.85 6.91 2.71
CA THR A 121 3.17 7.85 1.81
C THR A 121 4.20 8.81 1.25
N ILE A 122 4.18 8.99 -0.07
CA ILE A 122 5.13 9.83 -0.80
C ILE A 122 4.34 10.82 -1.64
N GLY A 123 4.41 12.10 -1.29
CA GLY A 123 4.01 13.20 -2.16
C GLY A 123 5.13 13.53 -3.15
N PHE A 124 4.83 13.64 -4.44
CA PHE A 124 5.84 13.91 -5.47
C PHE A 124 5.25 14.62 -6.70
N LYS A 125 6.10 15.25 -7.51
CA LYS A 125 5.71 15.81 -8.82
C LYS A 125 5.93 14.81 -9.94
N ASP A 126 4.93 14.63 -10.79
CA ASP A 126 5.06 13.83 -12.01
C ASP A 126 5.88 14.54 -13.09
N THR A 127 6.00 13.92 -14.27
CA THR A 127 6.75 14.47 -15.41
C THR A 127 6.14 15.77 -15.95
N THR A 128 4.85 16.02 -15.69
CA THR A 128 4.09 17.21 -16.08
C THR A 128 4.00 18.26 -14.97
N ASP A 129 4.79 18.11 -13.91
CA ASP A 129 4.86 18.99 -12.73
C ASP A 129 3.58 19.00 -11.86
N LYS A 130 2.69 18.02 -12.06
CA LYS A 130 1.49 17.88 -11.23
C LYS A 130 1.81 17.08 -9.98
N ASP A 131 1.17 17.47 -8.88
CA ASP A 131 1.32 16.79 -7.61
C ASP A 131 0.60 15.44 -7.64
N GLN A 132 1.31 14.40 -7.20
CA GLN A 132 0.87 13.02 -7.13
C GLN A 132 1.18 12.46 -5.75
N VAL A 133 0.45 11.41 -5.38
CA VAL A 133 0.66 10.67 -4.12
C VAL A 133 0.75 9.19 -4.42
N ALA A 134 1.72 8.52 -3.81
CA ALA A 134 1.79 7.06 -3.73
C ALA A 134 1.77 6.61 -2.27
N VAL A 135 0.87 5.70 -1.94
CA VAL A 135 0.82 5.03 -0.63
C VAL A 135 1.29 3.59 -0.82
N ILE A 136 2.40 3.24 -0.19
CA ILE A 136 3.04 1.95 -0.30
C ILE A 136 3.00 1.25 1.06
N GLU A 137 2.38 0.07 1.12
CA GLU A 137 2.52 -0.83 2.27
C GLU A 137 3.87 -1.58 2.15
N LEU A 138 4.69 -1.49 3.19
CA LEU A 138 6.00 -2.12 3.27
C LEU A 138 5.92 -3.39 4.13
N GLY A 139 6.56 -4.45 3.67
CA GLY A 139 6.88 -5.60 4.51
C GLY A 139 7.82 -5.18 5.64
N LYS A 140 7.63 -5.76 6.83
CA LYS A 140 8.39 -5.43 8.05
C LYS A 140 9.92 -5.42 7.85
N ASP A 141 10.46 -6.34 7.04
CA ASP A 141 11.91 -6.50 6.89
C ASP A 141 12.53 -5.43 5.98
N ILE A 142 11.74 -4.80 5.11
CA ILE A 142 12.24 -3.76 4.19
C ILE A 142 12.11 -2.35 4.78
N VAL A 143 11.27 -2.13 5.79
CA VAL A 143 11.07 -0.80 6.42
C VAL A 143 12.39 -0.13 6.78
N ARG A 144 13.24 -0.82 7.56
CA ARG A 144 14.50 -0.26 8.07
C ARG A 144 15.54 0.04 7.00
N ALA A 145 15.42 -0.59 5.83
CA ALA A 145 16.27 -0.30 4.69
C ALA A 145 15.68 0.83 3.84
N THR A 146 14.38 0.76 3.53
CA THR A 146 13.69 1.69 2.62
C THR A 146 13.64 3.10 3.18
N LEU A 147 13.23 3.28 4.44
CA LEU A 147 13.03 4.62 5.03
C LEU A 147 14.29 5.50 4.98
N PRO A 148 15.46 5.08 5.50
CA PRO A 148 16.65 5.92 5.45
C PRO A 148 17.15 6.18 4.03
N ILE A 149 16.97 5.23 3.10
CA ILE A 149 17.34 5.43 1.69
C ILE A 149 16.48 6.52 1.06
N VAL A 150 15.16 6.43 1.21
CA VAL A 150 14.23 7.41 0.63
C VAL A 150 14.42 8.78 1.29
N GLU A 151 14.59 8.85 2.61
CA GLU A 151 14.87 10.09 3.35
C GLU A 151 16.18 10.75 2.85
N THR A 152 17.25 9.96 2.73
CA THR A 152 18.57 10.48 2.34
C THR A 152 18.61 10.92 0.88
N ARG A 153 18.06 10.11 -0.04
CA ARG A 153 18.14 10.39 -1.47
C ARG A 153 17.20 11.49 -1.92
N SER A 154 16.03 11.63 -1.28
CA SER A 154 15.12 12.75 -1.54
C SER A 154 15.53 14.03 -0.83
N GLY A 155 16.33 13.93 0.24
CA GLY A 155 16.62 15.04 1.14
C GLY A 155 15.41 15.51 1.96
N LYS A 156 14.29 14.77 1.92
CA LYS A 156 13.06 15.08 2.68
C LYS A 156 13.05 14.28 3.97
N LYS A 157 12.65 14.92 5.06
CA LYS A 157 12.47 14.25 6.35
C LYS A 157 11.19 13.42 6.34
N ILE A 158 11.26 12.24 6.97
CA ILE A 158 10.09 11.40 7.19
C ILE A 158 9.32 11.95 8.39
N GLU A 159 8.07 12.30 8.16
CA GLU A 159 7.10 12.60 9.22
C GLU A 159 6.53 11.28 9.76
N TYR A 160 6.71 11.03 11.05
CA TYR A 160 6.20 9.84 11.71
C TYR A 160 4.83 10.14 12.32
N GLN A 161 3.80 9.35 11.98
CA GLN A 161 2.43 9.56 12.50
C GLN A 161 2.33 9.47 14.03
N ASP A 162 3.17 8.63 14.65
CA ASP A 162 3.23 8.44 16.09
C ASP A 162 4.63 7.94 16.54
N GLU A 163 4.88 7.98 17.84
CA GLU A 163 6.15 7.48 18.42
C GLU A 163 6.35 5.98 18.20
N GLU A 164 5.28 5.20 17.98
CA GLU A 164 5.38 3.77 17.70
C GLU A 164 5.90 3.52 16.27
N ALA A 165 5.46 4.33 15.31
CA ALA A 165 5.97 4.38 13.96
C ALA A 165 7.46 4.76 14.00
N ARG A 166 7.83 5.78 14.77
CA ARG A 166 9.23 6.18 14.95
C ARG A 166 10.13 5.05 15.43
N LYS A 167 9.66 4.24 16.38
CA LYS A 167 10.40 3.07 16.88
C LYS A 167 10.54 1.97 15.82
N SER A 168 9.53 1.78 14.97
CA SER A 168 9.56 0.75 13.91
C SER A 168 10.39 1.13 12.68
N GLY A 169 10.53 2.44 12.42
CA GLY A 169 11.33 2.96 11.31
C GLY A 169 12.82 3.15 11.63
N ARG A 170 13.19 3.12 12.92
CA ARG A 170 14.57 3.12 13.40
C ARG A 170 15.13 1.72 13.61
#